data_AF-A0A3C0L3H8-F1
#
_entry.id   AF-A0A3C0L3H8-F1
#
_cell.length_a   1.000
_cell.length_b   1.000
_cell.length_c   1.000
_cell.angle_alpha   90.00
_cell.angle_beta   90.00
_cell.angle_gamma   90.00
#
_symmetry.space_group_name_H-M   'P 1'
#
loop_
_entity.id
_entity.type
_entity.pdbx_description
1 polymer ?
#
loop_
_entity_poly.entity_id
_entity_poly.type
_entity_poly.pdbx_seq_one_letter_code
_entity_poly.pdbx_strand_id
1 'polypeptide(L)'
;MTFVPLVFKRRNPEDASAFASAHAVTMAARRSVRTFSTDPVPESVIMDCVRAACTAPSGANCQPWHFVVVSDPAKKRDIRLAAEAEERAFYDRRASQVWLG
;
A
#
# COMPACT_ATOMS: atom_id res chain seq x y z
N MET A 1 27.39 2.58 -18.54
CA MET A 1 25.91 2.63 -18.53
C MET A 1 25.46 2.93 -19.94
N THR A 2 24.61 2.09 -20.51
CA THR A 2 24.11 2.27 -21.89
C THR A 2 22.67 2.73 -21.81
N PHE A 3 22.35 3.84 -22.47
CA PHE A 3 20.98 4.29 -22.58
C PHE A 3 20.20 3.37 -23.52
N VAL A 4 18.97 3.04 -23.16
CA VAL A 4 18.03 2.27 -23.99
C VAL A 4 16.91 3.22 -24.43
N PRO A 5 16.53 3.23 -25.73
CA PRO A 5 15.41 4.04 -26.20
C PRO A 5 14.10 3.70 -25.46
N LEU A 6 13.35 4.73 -25.07
CA LEU A 6 12.05 4.54 -24.43
C LEU A 6 11.02 4.01 -25.43
N VAL A 7 10.48 2.83 -25.16
CA VAL A 7 9.32 2.29 -25.88
C VAL A 7 8.05 2.92 -25.31
N PHE A 8 7.64 4.06 -25.87
CA PHE A 8 6.43 4.78 -25.45
C PHE A 8 5.29 4.60 -26.46
N LYS A 9 4.17 4.04 -26.01
CA LYS A 9 2.94 3.96 -26.81
C LYS A 9 2.00 5.10 -26.44
N ARG A 10 1.97 6.15 -27.28
CA ARG A 10 1.06 7.29 -27.11
C ARG A 10 -0.39 6.83 -27.36
N ARG A 11 -1.29 7.13 -26.42
CA ARG A 11 -2.75 6.98 -26.61
C ARG A 11 -3.31 8.19 -27.35
N ASN A 12 -4.38 8.01 -28.13
CA ASN A 12 -5.12 9.14 -28.66
C ASN A 12 -5.82 9.91 -27.51
N PRO A 13 -6.20 11.19 -27.70
CA PRO A 13 -6.77 12.01 -26.62
C PRO A 13 -8.08 11.46 -26.03
N GLU A 14 -8.94 10.87 -26.85
CA GLU A 14 -10.23 10.31 -26.43
C GLU A 14 -10.03 9.07 -25.55
N ASP A 15 -9.21 8.12 -26.00
CA ASP A 15 -8.81 6.92 -25.23
C ASP A 15 -8.14 7.30 -23.91
N ALA A 16 -7.28 8.34 -23.93
CA ALA A 16 -6.60 8.83 -22.74
C ALA A 16 -7.59 9.41 -21.73
N SER A 17 -8.54 10.22 -22.20
CA SER A 17 -9.60 10.80 -21.36
C SER A 17 -10.50 9.73 -20.75
N ALA A 18 -10.92 8.74 -21.55
CA ALA A 18 -11.73 7.62 -21.10
C ALA A 18 -10.99 6.79 -20.04
N PHE A 19 -9.72 6.46 -20.27
CA PHE A 19 -8.89 5.73 -19.31
C PHE A 19 -8.74 6.50 -17.99
N ALA A 20 -8.41 7.79 -18.04
CA ALA A 20 -8.24 8.62 -16.86
C ALA A 20 -9.53 8.72 -16.04
N SER A 21 -10.68 8.89 -16.72
CA SER A 21 -11.99 9.00 -16.07
C SER A 21 -12.38 7.69 -15.37
N ALA A 22 -12.20 6.55 -16.04
CA ALA A 22 -12.44 5.23 -15.43
C ALA A 22 -11.54 4.99 -14.22
N HIS A 23 -10.25 5.32 -14.33
CA HIS A 23 -9.31 5.18 -13.22
C HIS A 23 -9.68 6.06 -12.03
N ALA A 24 -10.08 7.32 -12.27
CA ALA A 24 -10.53 8.23 -11.22
C ALA A 24 -11.73 7.67 -10.45
N VAL A 25 -12.72 7.08 -11.15
CA VAL A 25 -13.87 6.41 -10.52
C VAL A 25 -13.42 5.23 -9.66
N THR A 26 -12.52 4.37 -10.17
CA THR A 26 -11.97 3.25 -9.39
C THR A 26 -11.28 3.73 -8.12
N MET A 27 -10.45 4.78 -8.22
CA MET A 27 -9.71 5.31 -7.07
C MET A 27 -10.62 6.00 -6.06
N ALA A 28 -11.68 6.69 -6.53
CA ALA A 28 -12.67 7.35 -5.66
C ALA A 28 -13.48 6.36 -4.81
N ALA A 29 -13.68 5.13 -5.27
CA ALA A 29 -14.37 4.09 -4.53
C ALA A 29 -13.57 3.54 -3.34
N ARG A 30 -12.25 3.77 -3.28
CA ARG A 30 -11.37 3.24 -2.23
C ARG A 30 -11.71 3.86 -0.87
N ARG A 31 -11.91 3.02 0.15
CA ARG A 31 -12.06 3.43 1.55
C ARG A 31 -11.04 2.72 2.44
N SER A 32 -10.67 3.36 3.54
CA SER A 32 -9.91 2.68 4.60
C SER A 32 -10.88 1.81 5.40
N VAL A 33 -10.82 0.49 5.20
CA VAL A 33 -11.61 -0.51 5.89
C VAL A 33 -10.85 -0.99 7.13
N ARG A 34 -11.55 -1.21 8.25
CA ARG A 34 -10.97 -1.65 9.54
C ARG A 34 -11.50 -3.00 10.04
N THR A 35 -12.41 -3.62 9.28
CA THR A 35 -13.01 -4.92 9.57
C THR A 35 -12.77 -5.82 8.37
N PHE A 36 -12.07 -6.94 8.56
CA PHE A 36 -11.59 -7.81 7.49
C PHE A 36 -12.17 -9.22 7.62
N SER A 37 -12.45 -9.87 6.49
CA SER A 37 -12.81 -11.30 6.44
C SER A 37 -11.60 -12.17 6.78
N THR A 38 -11.86 -13.40 7.23
CA THR A 38 -10.84 -14.46 7.41
C THR A 38 -10.56 -15.24 6.13
N ASP A 39 -11.31 -14.98 5.04
CA ASP A 39 -11.14 -15.67 3.78
C ASP A 39 -9.72 -15.46 3.23
N PRO A 40 -9.07 -16.54 2.73
CA PRO A 40 -7.73 -16.43 2.20
C PRO A 40 -7.72 -15.63 0.88
N VAL A 41 -6.69 -14.80 0.72
CA VAL A 41 -6.39 -14.13 -0.55
C VAL A 41 -5.31 -14.93 -1.27
N PRO A 42 -5.43 -15.22 -2.58
CA PRO A 42 -4.37 -15.88 -3.34
C PRO A 42 -3.05 -15.12 -3.24
N GLU A 43 -1.95 -15.83 -3.01
CA GLU A 43 -0.63 -15.24 -2.87
C GLU A 43 -0.22 -14.42 -4.10
N SER A 44 -0.58 -14.88 -5.30
CA SER A 44 -0.32 -14.18 -6.56
C SER A 44 -0.85 -12.76 -6.58
N VAL A 45 -2.04 -12.52 -6.02
CA VAL A 45 -2.66 -11.20 -5.93
C VAL A 45 -1.82 -10.28 -5.05
N ILE A 46 -1.35 -10.76 -3.90
CA ILE A 46 -0.46 -10.00 -3.01
C ILE A 46 0.86 -9.67 -3.72
N MET A 47 1.43 -10.64 -4.42
CA MET A 47 2.68 -10.44 -5.15
C MET A 47 2.53 -9.44 -6.30
N ASP A 48 1.41 -9.43 -7.02
CA ASP A 48 1.14 -8.43 -8.06
C ASP A 48 1.00 -7.01 -7.48
N CYS A 49 0.35 -6.88 -6.31
CA CYS A 49 0.31 -5.59 -5.60
C CYS A 49 1.71 -5.11 -5.20
N VAL A 50 2.56 -6.00 -4.67
CA VAL A 50 3.95 -5.66 -4.31
C VAL A 50 4.76 -5.30 -5.56
N ARG A 51 4.64 -6.06 -6.66
CA ARG A 51 5.29 -5.74 -7.94
C ARG A 51 4.90 -4.36 -8.44
N ALA A 52 3.63 -4.00 -8.36
CA ALA A 52 3.15 -2.66 -8.72
C ALA A 52 3.79 -1.58 -7.84
N ALA A 53 3.86 -1.79 -6.52
CA ALA A 53 4.50 -0.86 -5.60
C ALA A 53 6.01 -0.66 -5.89
N CYS A 54 6.72 -1.73 -6.25
CA CYS A 54 8.13 -1.69 -6.62
C CYS A 54 8.44 -0.88 -7.89
N THR A 55 7.42 -0.49 -8.67
CA THR A 55 7.61 0.38 -9.86
C THR A 55 7.73 1.87 -9.52
N ALA A 56 7.57 2.26 -8.25
CA ALA A 56 7.74 3.63 -7.82
C ALA A 56 9.17 4.14 -8.12
N PRO A 57 9.34 5.41 -8.52
CA PRO A 57 10.66 5.99 -8.67
C PRO A 57 11.37 6.09 -7.31
N SER A 58 12.70 5.99 -7.30
CA SER A 58 13.52 6.18 -6.09
C SER A 58 14.77 7.00 -6.40
N GLY A 59 15.22 7.78 -5.42
CA GLY A 59 16.47 8.54 -5.52
C GLY A 59 17.64 7.62 -5.84
N ALA A 60 18.43 7.97 -6.85
CA ALA A 60 19.52 7.15 -7.37
C ALA A 60 19.14 5.69 -7.70
N ASN A 61 17.84 5.42 -7.95
CA ASN A 61 17.29 4.08 -8.14
C ASN A 61 17.58 3.09 -6.98
N CYS A 62 17.73 3.60 -5.75
CA CYS A 62 18.11 2.77 -4.59
C CYS A 62 17.04 1.76 -4.16
N GLN A 63 15.77 1.94 -4.57
CA GLN A 63 14.64 1.09 -4.17
C GLN A 63 14.65 0.78 -2.65
N PRO A 64 14.64 1.80 -1.77
CA PRO A 64 14.93 1.64 -0.35
C PRO A 64 13.73 1.09 0.45
N TRP A 65 12.99 0.14 -0.10
CA TRP A 65 11.80 -0.46 0.49
C TRP A 65 11.96 -1.97 0.67
N HIS A 66 11.45 -2.46 1.79
CA HIS A 66 11.27 -3.88 2.04
C HIS A 66 9.80 -4.14 2.33
N PHE A 67 9.19 -5.03 1.57
CA PHE A 67 7.83 -5.51 1.80
C PHE A 67 7.92 -6.87 2.51
N VAL A 68 7.37 -6.97 3.72
CA VAL A 68 7.34 -8.21 4.51
C VAL A 68 5.91 -8.74 4.53
N VAL A 69 5.69 -9.91 3.93
CA VAL A 69 4.39 -10.59 3.92
C VAL A 69 4.33 -11.57 5.09
N VAL A 70 3.33 -11.41 5.97
CA VAL A 70 3.15 -12.26 7.15
C VAL A 70 1.82 -13.01 7.05
N SER A 71 1.89 -14.30 6.74
CA SER A 71 0.72 -15.19 6.66
C SER A 71 0.49 -16.01 7.94
N ASP A 72 1.54 -16.32 8.70
CA ASP A 72 1.50 -17.12 9.93
C ASP A 72 0.55 -16.48 10.99
N PRO A 73 -0.53 -17.18 11.40
CA PRO A 73 -1.45 -16.71 12.43
C PRO A 73 -0.79 -16.42 13.78
N ALA A 74 0.20 -17.21 14.19
CA ALA A 74 0.90 -17.01 15.45
C ALA A 74 1.71 -15.70 15.39
N LYS A 75 2.46 -15.49 14.30
CA LYS A 75 3.20 -14.24 14.09
C LYS A 75 2.30 -13.01 14.02
N LYS A 76 1.15 -13.10 13.33
CA LYS A 76 0.16 -12.01 13.30
C LYS A 76 -0.39 -11.68 14.69
N ARG A 77 -0.63 -12.71 15.52
CA ARG A 77 -1.06 -12.51 16.91
C ARG A 77 0.00 -11.80 17.74
N ASP A 78 1.27 -12.19 17.63
CA ASP A 78 2.38 -11.53 18.34
C ASP A 78 2.44 -10.03 17.98
N ILE A 79 2.36 -9.71 16.68
CA ILE A 79 2.37 -8.34 16.17
C ILE A 79 1.18 -7.54 16.72
N ARG A 80 -0.02 -8.12 16.70
CA ARG A 80 -1.24 -7.49 17.23
C ARG A 80 -1.08 -7.12 18.71
N LEU A 81 -0.63 -8.06 19.55
CA LEU A 81 -0.48 -7.83 20.99
C LEU A 81 0.53 -6.72 21.29
N ALA A 82 1.65 -6.69 20.55
CA ALA A 82 2.65 -5.64 20.69
C ALA A 82 2.11 -4.26 20.27
N ALA A 83 1.39 -4.19 19.14
CA ALA A 83 0.79 -2.95 18.66
C ALA A 83 -0.26 -2.38 19.64
N GLU A 84 -1.17 -3.23 20.15
CA GLU A 84 -2.18 -2.82 21.13
C GLU A 84 -1.55 -2.36 22.47
N ALA A 85 -0.42 -2.94 22.87
CA ALA A 85 0.30 -2.51 24.07
C ALA A 85 0.94 -1.12 23.89
N GLU A 86 1.53 -0.83 22.74
CA GLU A 86 2.09 0.49 22.43
C GLU A 86 0.97 1.55 22.31
N GLU A 87 -0.15 1.20 21.69
CA GLU A 87 -1.30 2.11 21.58
C GLU A 87 -1.85 2.51 22.96
N ARG A 88 -2.06 1.55 23.87
CA ARG A 88 -2.44 1.84 25.26
C ARG A 88 -1.43 2.76 25.95
N ALA A 89 -0.14 2.42 25.85
CA ALA A 89 0.92 3.22 26.43
C ALA A 89 0.98 4.66 25.89
N PHE A 90 0.65 4.86 24.60
CA PHE A 90 0.57 6.16 23.96
C PHE A 90 -0.57 7.01 24.53
N TYR A 91 -1.78 6.45 24.62
CA TYR A 91 -2.93 7.16 25.19
C TYR A 91 -2.77 7.45 26.69
N ASP A 92 -2.17 6.54 27.45
CA ASP A 92 -1.98 6.71 28.90
C ASP A 92 -0.89 7.74 29.25
N ARG A 93 0.13 7.92 28.40
CA ARG A 93 1.33 8.72 28.74
C ARG A 93 1.65 9.90 27.82
N ARG A 94 1.18 9.92 26.57
CA ARG A 94 1.65 10.85 25.53
C ARG A 94 0.56 11.55 24.72
N ALA A 95 -0.72 11.29 24.98
CA ALA A 95 -1.80 12.07 24.37
C ALA A 95 -1.84 13.49 24.98
N SER A 96 -1.08 14.42 24.40
CA SER A 96 -1.27 15.85 24.67
C SER A 96 -2.71 16.26 24.33
N GLN A 97 -3.30 17.22 25.04
CA GLN A 97 -4.66 17.74 24.78
C GLN A 97 -4.93 18.14 23.32
N VAL A 98 -3.89 18.35 22.50
CA VAL A 98 -3.97 18.65 21.06
C VAL A 98 -4.50 17.48 20.21
N TRP A 99 -4.42 16.23 20.69
CA TRP A 99 -4.90 15.04 19.95
C TRP A 99 -6.28 14.54 20.39
N LEU A 100 -6.84 15.11 21.47
CA LEU A 100 -8.12 14.69 22.08
C LEU A 100 -9.26 15.69 21.80
N GLY A 101 -9.01 16.72 20.98
CA GLY A 101 -9.98 17.76 20.58
C GLY A 101 -10.54 17.53 19.19
#